data_AF-A0AAD2FJE0-F1
#
_entry.id   AF-A0AAD2FJE0-F1
#
_cell.length_a   1.000
_cell.length_b   1.000
_cell.length_c   1.000
_cell.angle_alpha   90.00
_cell.angle_beta   90.00
_cell.angle_gamma   90.00
#
_symmetry.space_group_name_H-M   'P 1'
#
loop_
_entity.id
_entity.type
_entity.pdbx_description
1 polymer ?
#
loop_
_entity_poly.entity_id
_entity_poly.type
_entity_poly.pdbx_seq_one_letter_code
_entity_poly.pdbx_strand_id
1 'polypeptide(L)'
;MSGGNINPGAVKADYYSKGSTELAQDTALTLSRLEARRRLTKDSQRLVIVLVGLPARGKSFVARKLVNFLEWNGIDTKIFNVGRYRRQAYAEISTSESGACDATFFDSKNEKAAALREKVAEIALKDMLRWLDDEGVNDGDSDNGNNSRDSIASGGSETNYVRQDRIAIFDATNSTDKRRQWVLEECTSPEKRPGKPTGCVFVESICDDEELVEENFRFKISNSPDYKGVSKEEAIRDLKERVRKYEEQYETITDDSLSYIKMYNLSTKMMVNHIYGRMSKIIVPALMAWNIGTRPIFLCRPGQTISDITTDSDDHVTKVNLKGSDILDLSVSTRKRVMSGDKLGPAGKKFSEELYNFVYEEGMDFLLKRTSIMDMTQTGTSISGLAPSIYNTKQKDVREPPFPLKIFTSTMPRAAETIRWDEYDMRVDELSNLNPLDKGDHAGKELQDLQSTDPAWYAILQKNPFSTRFPGGESYKDLIKRLESVVVELEQQVIPTLVVSHVSTLQVLIAYFRNTPVEEAMTIEVPLHSVIKFTPARGGGWSESQVPLSPVFERANSEVMTQESLTIEGMEELGGVKTPIWGDHMRKSSLLSFGSNTH
;
A
#
# COMPACT_ATOMS: atom_id res chain seq x y z
N MET A 1 -43.04 -67.96 20.20
CA MET A 1 -43.00 -66.57 20.66
C MET A 1 -41.84 -66.43 21.64
N SER A 2 -40.75 -65.80 21.20
CA SER A 2 -39.68 -65.28 22.06
C SER A 2 -38.94 -64.24 21.22
N GLY A 3 -39.33 -62.98 21.39
CA GLY A 3 -38.76 -61.84 20.68
C GLY A 3 -37.33 -61.56 21.16
N GLY A 4 -36.40 -61.49 20.20
CA GLY A 4 -35.08 -60.91 20.42
C GLY A 4 -35.16 -59.40 20.26
N ASN A 5 -34.94 -58.68 21.37
CA ASN A 5 -34.80 -57.23 21.41
C ASN A 5 -33.66 -56.76 20.50
N ILE A 6 -33.99 -56.09 19.40
CA ILE A 6 -33.06 -55.23 18.67
C ILE A 6 -33.06 -53.89 19.42
N ASN A 7 -31.98 -53.61 20.15
CA ASN A 7 -31.74 -52.30 20.78
C ASN A 7 -31.67 -51.22 19.68
N PRO A 8 -32.60 -50.24 19.61
CA PRO A 8 -32.48 -49.11 18.71
C PRO A 8 -31.97 -47.92 19.54
N GLY A 9 -30.65 -47.70 19.61
CA GLY A 9 -30.19 -46.60 20.47
C GLY A 9 -28.70 -46.37 20.67
N ALA A 10 -27.82 -46.87 19.80
CA ALA A 10 -26.42 -46.42 19.81
C ALA A 10 -26.10 -45.78 18.45
N VAL A 11 -26.67 -44.60 18.21
CA VAL A 11 -26.11 -43.68 17.21
C VAL A 11 -24.69 -43.39 17.69
N LYS A 12 -23.68 -43.97 17.01
CA LYS A 12 -22.29 -43.56 17.19
C LYS A 12 -22.28 -42.05 16.94
N ALA A 13 -22.06 -41.28 17.99
CA ALA A 13 -21.97 -39.84 17.89
C ALA A 13 -20.83 -39.52 16.92
N ASP A 14 -21.15 -38.86 15.81
CA ASP A 14 -20.16 -38.41 14.84
C ASP A 14 -19.20 -37.46 15.56
N TYR A 15 -17.92 -37.83 15.61
CA TYR A 15 -16.85 -37.06 16.25
C TYR A 15 -16.80 -35.59 15.77
N TYR A 16 -17.24 -35.34 14.54
CA TYR A 16 -17.30 -34.01 13.91
C TYR A 16 -18.63 -33.27 14.11
N SER A 17 -19.67 -33.92 14.65
CA SER A 17 -21.04 -33.36 14.71
C SER A 17 -21.34 -32.55 15.97
N LYS A 18 -20.55 -32.71 17.03
CA LYS A 18 -20.70 -31.97 18.28
C LYS A 18 -19.39 -31.29 18.61
N GLY A 19 -19.35 -29.96 18.45
CA GLY A 19 -18.27 -29.16 19.03
C GLY A 19 -18.14 -29.50 20.52
N SER A 20 -16.91 -29.72 20.98
CA SER A 20 -16.64 -30.09 22.36
C SER A 20 -17.12 -29.00 23.32
N THR A 21 -18.00 -29.36 24.25
CA THR A 21 -18.44 -28.49 25.37
C THR A 21 -17.52 -28.63 26.60
N GLU A 22 -16.50 -29.47 26.51
CA GLU A 22 -15.49 -29.64 27.56
C GLU A 22 -14.60 -28.39 27.65
N LEU A 23 -14.49 -27.84 28.86
CA LEU A 23 -13.57 -26.74 29.16
C LEU A 23 -12.13 -27.23 28.95
N ALA A 24 -11.35 -26.49 28.15
CA ALA A 24 -9.95 -26.79 27.93
C ALA A 24 -9.20 -26.77 29.28
N GLN A 25 -8.58 -27.88 29.65
CA GLN A 25 -7.74 -27.96 30.83
C GLN A 25 -6.34 -27.42 30.49
N ASP A 26 -5.92 -26.38 31.20
CA ASP A 26 -4.60 -25.78 31.03
C ASP A 26 -3.51 -26.72 31.58
N THR A 27 -2.81 -27.42 30.68
CA THR A 27 -1.59 -28.13 31.07
C THR A 27 -0.44 -27.15 31.28
N ALA A 28 0.56 -27.49 32.11
CA ALA A 28 1.74 -26.66 32.33
C ALA A 28 2.49 -26.32 31.03
N LEU A 29 2.49 -27.24 30.05
CA LEU A 29 3.04 -27.01 28.72
C LEU A 29 2.23 -25.95 27.95
N THR A 30 0.89 -25.99 28.05
CA THR A 30 0.00 -25.01 27.44
C THR A 30 0.24 -23.63 28.05
N LEU A 31 0.33 -23.52 29.37
CA LEU A 31 0.60 -22.27 30.08
C LEU A 31 1.95 -21.67 29.69
N SER A 32 3.02 -22.47 29.66
CA SER A 32 4.35 -22.02 29.24
C SER A 32 4.36 -21.49 27.79
N ARG A 33 3.66 -22.17 26.86
CA ARG A 33 3.51 -21.72 25.48
C ARG A 33 2.67 -20.44 25.37
N LEU A 34 1.62 -20.32 26.18
CA LEU A 34 0.77 -19.13 26.23
C LEU A 34 1.51 -17.93 26.83
N GLU A 35 2.37 -18.13 27.83
CA GLU A 35 3.23 -17.09 28.39
C GLU A 35 4.29 -16.62 27.38
N ALA A 36 4.96 -17.56 26.71
CA ALA A 36 5.91 -17.24 25.63
C ALA A 36 5.21 -16.44 24.51
N ARG A 37 4.01 -16.87 24.12
CA ARG A 37 3.17 -16.16 23.16
C ARG A 37 2.79 -14.77 23.67
N ARG A 38 2.36 -14.63 24.93
CA ARG A 38 1.99 -13.34 25.53
C ARG A 38 3.17 -12.36 25.52
N ARG A 39 4.38 -12.84 25.84
CA ARG A 39 5.61 -12.04 25.80
C ARG A 39 5.90 -11.54 24.38
N LEU A 40 5.78 -12.42 23.38
CA LEU A 40 6.08 -12.12 21.98
C LEU A 40 4.93 -11.43 21.21
N THR A 41 3.71 -11.45 21.75
CA THR A 41 2.53 -10.78 21.17
C THR A 41 2.50 -9.29 21.48
N LYS A 42 3.25 -8.82 22.50
CA LYS A 42 3.31 -7.40 22.82
C LYS A 42 4.02 -6.67 21.67
N ASP A 43 3.27 -5.88 20.92
CA ASP A 43 3.83 -5.03 19.86
C ASP A 43 4.93 -4.16 20.47
N SER A 44 6.15 -4.32 19.97
CA SER A 44 7.25 -3.45 20.35
C SER A 44 7.08 -2.11 19.65
N GLN A 45 7.18 -1.01 20.41
CA GLN A 45 7.18 0.35 19.85
C GLN A 45 8.36 0.57 18.89
N ARG A 46 9.45 -0.19 19.09
CA ARG A 46 10.65 -0.20 18.25
C ARG A 46 10.83 -1.59 17.68
N LEU A 47 10.87 -1.72 16.37
CA LEU A 47 11.08 -3.01 15.70
C LEU A 47 12.20 -2.90 14.68
N VAL A 48 13.07 -3.90 14.64
CA VAL A 48 14.08 -4.08 13.62
C VAL A 48 13.71 -5.27 12.76
N ILE A 49 13.64 -5.06 11.44
CA ILE A 49 13.46 -6.10 10.44
C ILE A 49 14.80 -6.31 9.75
N VAL A 50 15.41 -7.47 9.97
CA VAL A 50 16.73 -7.83 9.44
C VAL A 50 16.56 -8.66 8.18
N LEU A 51 16.96 -8.13 7.03
CA LEU A 51 16.90 -8.89 5.78
C LEU A 51 18.04 -9.90 5.70
N VAL A 52 17.72 -11.12 5.25
CA VAL A 52 18.67 -12.23 5.10
C VAL A 52 18.54 -12.81 3.70
N GLY A 53 19.67 -13.18 3.10
CA GLY A 53 19.69 -13.92 1.84
C GLY A 53 20.77 -13.45 0.86
N LEU A 54 20.96 -14.24 -0.19
CA LEU A 54 22.01 -14.02 -1.19
C LEU A 54 21.78 -12.74 -2.02
N PRO A 55 22.84 -12.13 -2.60
CA PRO A 55 22.69 -10.99 -3.49
C PRO A 55 21.69 -11.25 -4.62
N ALA A 56 20.90 -10.24 -4.98
CA ALA A 56 19.92 -10.30 -6.07
C ALA A 56 18.82 -11.38 -5.93
N ARG A 57 18.50 -11.82 -4.71
CA ARG A 57 17.30 -12.63 -4.41
C ARG A 57 16.12 -11.77 -3.92
N GLY A 58 15.95 -10.56 -4.46
CA GLY A 58 14.78 -9.71 -4.16
C GLY A 58 14.73 -8.98 -2.80
N LYS A 59 15.76 -9.05 -1.94
CA LYS A 59 15.78 -8.35 -0.64
C LYS A 59 15.44 -6.86 -0.73
N SER A 60 16.11 -6.10 -1.60
CA SER A 60 15.85 -4.66 -1.75
C SER A 60 14.53 -4.34 -2.44
N PHE A 61 13.89 -5.31 -3.11
CA PHE A 61 12.51 -5.19 -3.59
C PHE A 61 11.54 -5.29 -2.41
N VAL A 62 11.68 -6.33 -1.58
CA VAL A 62 10.90 -6.52 -0.35
C VAL A 62 11.07 -5.34 0.60
N ALA A 63 12.30 -4.86 0.80
CA ALA A 63 12.62 -3.72 1.64
C ALA A 63 11.83 -2.46 1.26
N ARG A 64 11.86 -2.10 -0.04
CA ARG A 64 11.18 -0.90 -0.54
C ARG A 64 9.67 -1.02 -0.45
N LYS A 65 9.09 -2.15 -0.87
CA LYS A 65 7.65 -2.38 -0.73
C LYS A 65 7.20 -2.33 0.74
N LEU A 66 8.02 -2.86 1.65
CA LEU A 66 7.73 -2.85 3.07
C LEU A 66 7.77 -1.45 3.66
N VAL A 67 8.75 -0.61 3.30
CA VAL A 67 8.72 0.81 3.68
C VAL A 67 7.46 1.48 3.19
N ASN A 68 7.19 1.41 1.89
CA ASN A 68 6.07 2.12 1.29
C ASN A 68 4.73 1.72 1.93
N PHE A 69 4.55 0.42 2.19
CA PHE A 69 3.35 -0.08 2.86
C PHE A 69 3.25 0.34 4.33
N LEU A 70 4.36 0.34 5.08
CA LEU A 70 4.35 0.73 6.49
C LEU A 70 4.19 2.25 6.67
N GLU A 71 4.88 3.05 5.86
CA GLU A 71 4.74 4.52 5.84
C GLU A 71 3.31 4.91 5.43
N TRP A 72 2.73 4.24 4.43
CA TRP A 72 1.33 4.44 4.06
C TRP A 72 0.35 4.09 5.19
N ASN A 73 0.67 3.10 6.04
CA ASN A 73 -0.08 2.80 7.26
C ASN A 73 0.18 3.80 8.42
N GLY A 74 1.01 4.81 8.20
CA GLY A 74 1.37 5.83 9.19
C GLY A 74 2.41 5.36 10.22
N ILE A 75 3.24 4.38 9.87
CA ILE A 75 4.35 3.89 10.70
C ILE A 75 5.67 4.43 10.15
N ASP A 76 6.41 5.16 10.97
CA ASP A 76 7.70 5.74 10.60
C ASP A 76 8.72 4.62 10.36
N THR A 77 9.17 4.48 9.11
CA THR A 77 9.96 3.32 8.66
C THR A 77 11.16 3.76 7.83
N LYS A 78 12.35 3.22 8.11
CA LYS A 78 13.57 3.60 7.37
C LYS A 78 14.44 2.40 7.02
N ILE A 79 15.01 2.42 5.81
CA ILE A 79 15.98 1.41 5.34
C ILE A 79 17.41 1.85 5.65
N PHE A 80 18.16 0.95 6.27
CA PHE A 80 19.60 1.07 6.49
C PHE A 80 20.31 0.05 5.60
N ASN A 81 20.70 0.49 4.39
CA ASN A 81 21.35 -0.36 3.39
C ASN A 81 22.86 -0.37 3.58
N VAL A 82 23.40 -1.49 4.07
CA VAL A 82 24.85 -1.67 4.34
C VAL A 82 25.68 -1.51 3.06
N GLY A 83 25.12 -1.81 1.89
CA GLY A 83 25.77 -1.57 0.59
C GLY A 83 26.05 -0.09 0.30
N ARG A 84 25.18 0.84 0.75
CA ARG A 84 25.39 2.29 0.64
C ARG A 84 26.57 2.73 1.51
N TYR A 85 26.57 2.34 2.78
CA TYR A 85 27.66 2.63 3.72
C TYR A 85 28.99 2.06 3.21
N ARG A 86 28.98 0.85 2.64
CA ARG A 86 30.18 0.24 2.04
C ARG A 86 30.73 1.07 0.89
N ARG A 87 29.87 1.52 -0.03
CA ARG A 87 30.29 2.35 -1.18
C ARG A 87 30.91 3.66 -0.72
N GLN A 88 30.31 4.32 0.27
CA GLN A 88 30.83 5.57 0.84
C GLN A 88 32.21 5.35 1.47
N ALA A 89 32.33 4.36 2.37
CA ALA A 89 33.61 4.03 3.01
C ALA A 89 34.69 3.58 2.01
N TYR A 90 34.30 2.90 0.93
CA TYR A 90 35.26 2.47 -0.10
C TYR A 90 35.70 3.63 -0.99
N ALA A 91 34.80 4.54 -1.37
CA ALA A 91 35.14 5.75 -2.15
C ALA A 91 36.11 6.69 -1.40
N GLU A 92 36.08 6.70 -0.07
CA GLU A 92 37.06 7.44 0.74
C GLU A 92 38.45 6.80 0.75
N ILE A 93 38.52 5.48 0.58
CA ILE A 93 39.76 4.70 0.66
C ILE A 93 40.40 4.49 -0.73
N SER A 94 39.58 4.29 -1.76
CA SER A 94 40.01 4.11 -3.15
C SER A 94 39.76 5.39 -3.93
N THR A 95 40.75 5.89 -4.66
CA THR A 95 40.65 7.04 -5.60
C THR A 95 39.71 6.80 -6.80
N SER A 96 38.79 5.83 -6.73
CA SER A 96 37.80 5.54 -7.76
C SER A 96 36.51 6.34 -7.51
N GLU A 97 36.11 7.14 -8.49
CA GLU A 97 34.93 8.02 -8.42
C GLU A 97 33.59 7.26 -8.26
N SER A 98 33.55 5.95 -8.55
CA SER A 98 32.33 5.14 -8.53
C SER A 98 32.10 4.36 -7.22
N GLY A 99 33.13 4.17 -6.38
CA GLY A 99 33.06 3.32 -5.17
C GLY A 99 32.67 1.86 -5.45
N ALA A 100 32.79 1.39 -6.70
CA ALA A 100 32.48 0.02 -7.10
C ALA A 100 33.55 -0.96 -6.59
N CYS A 101 33.11 -2.11 -6.08
CA CYS A 101 34.01 -3.17 -5.60
C CYS A 101 33.81 -4.42 -6.44
N ASP A 102 34.92 -4.97 -6.96
CA ASP A 102 34.92 -6.23 -7.71
C ASP A 102 34.54 -7.44 -6.83
N ALA A 103 34.18 -8.56 -7.46
CA ALA A 103 33.90 -9.82 -6.77
C ALA A 103 35.02 -10.31 -5.83
N THR A 104 36.28 -9.92 -6.07
CA THR A 104 37.44 -10.21 -5.20
C THR A 104 37.34 -9.54 -3.83
N PHE A 105 36.65 -8.40 -3.74
CA PHE A 105 36.37 -7.75 -2.47
C PHE A 105 35.51 -8.65 -1.58
N PHE A 106 34.52 -9.34 -2.15
CA PHE A 106 33.56 -10.17 -1.39
C PHE A 106 34.07 -11.56 -1.02
N ASP A 107 35.34 -11.84 -1.28
CA ASP A 107 35.96 -13.11 -0.90
C ASP A 107 36.01 -13.27 0.63
N SER A 108 35.82 -14.50 1.07
CA SER A 108 35.95 -14.92 2.46
C SER A 108 37.40 -14.91 2.92
N LYS A 109 38.33 -15.17 1.99
CA LYS A 109 39.77 -15.23 2.24
C LYS A 109 40.42 -13.85 2.32
N ASN A 110 39.69 -12.79 1.94
CA ASN A 110 40.18 -11.42 1.99
C ASN A 110 39.87 -10.81 3.37
N GLU A 111 40.77 -11.02 4.33
CA GLU A 111 40.61 -10.56 5.71
C GLU A 111 40.43 -9.04 5.82
N LYS A 112 41.16 -8.25 5.00
CA LYS A 112 41.03 -6.78 4.99
C LYS A 112 39.63 -6.34 4.55
N ALA A 113 39.10 -6.94 3.48
CA ALA A 113 37.77 -6.63 3.00
C ALA A 113 36.67 -7.14 3.93
N ALA A 114 36.86 -8.30 4.57
CA ALA A 114 35.94 -8.83 5.58
C ALA A 114 35.88 -7.90 6.81
N ALA A 115 37.03 -7.45 7.32
CA ALA A 115 37.11 -6.50 8.43
C ALA A 115 36.45 -5.16 8.09
N LEU A 116 36.63 -4.65 6.86
CA LEU A 116 35.94 -3.44 6.40
C LEU A 116 34.42 -3.65 6.36
N ARG A 117 33.93 -4.78 5.83
CA ARG A 117 32.49 -5.11 5.83
C ARG A 117 31.92 -5.19 7.23
N GLU A 118 32.65 -5.75 8.18
CA GLU A 118 32.24 -5.82 9.59
C GLU A 118 32.06 -4.42 10.19
N LYS A 119 33.10 -3.58 10.05
CA LYS A 119 33.09 -2.20 10.57
C LYS A 119 31.98 -1.34 9.94
N VAL A 120 31.76 -1.48 8.63
CA VAL A 120 30.70 -0.77 7.91
C VAL A 120 29.31 -1.18 8.41
N ALA A 121 29.09 -2.47 8.65
CA ALA A 121 27.83 -2.95 9.20
C ALA A 121 27.62 -2.51 10.65
N GLU A 122 28.68 -2.43 11.46
CA GLU A 122 28.62 -1.89 12.83
C GLU A 122 28.19 -0.42 12.84
N ILE A 123 28.75 0.40 11.95
CA ILE A 123 28.37 1.82 11.79
C ILE A 123 26.89 1.91 11.38
N ALA A 124 26.47 1.16 10.36
CA ALA A 124 25.08 1.16 9.91
C ALA A 124 24.10 0.72 11.01
N LEU A 125 24.48 -0.28 11.83
CA LEU A 125 23.67 -0.75 12.95
C LEU A 125 23.57 0.31 14.05
N LYS A 126 24.66 0.99 14.39
CA LYS A 126 24.66 2.09 15.38
C LYS A 126 23.78 3.24 14.93
N ASP A 127 23.86 3.65 13.67
CA ASP A 127 23.01 4.69 13.11
C ASP A 127 21.52 4.30 13.13
N MET A 128 21.24 3.03 12.81
CA MET A 128 19.89 2.48 12.89
C MET A 128 19.32 2.54 14.30
N LEU A 129 20.09 2.11 15.30
CA LEU A 129 19.67 2.12 16.69
C LEU A 129 19.49 3.55 17.23
N ARG A 130 20.34 4.50 16.83
CA ARG A 130 20.20 5.93 17.17
C ARG A 130 18.89 6.50 16.61
N TRP A 131 18.58 6.21 15.35
CA TRP A 131 17.34 6.65 14.72
C TRP A 131 16.08 6.04 15.38
N LEU A 132 16.14 4.76 15.74
CA LEU A 132 15.06 4.09 16.50
C LEU A 132 14.86 4.67 17.90
N ASP A 133 15.92 5.17 18.50
CA ASP A 133 15.91 5.72 19.85
C ASP A 133 15.53 7.19 19.92
N ASP A 134 15.42 7.85 18.76
CA ASP A 134 15.19 9.28 18.65
C ASP A 134 16.35 10.12 19.23
N GLU A 135 17.56 9.55 19.30
CA GLU A 135 18.76 10.18 19.90
C GLU A 135 19.57 11.02 18.90
N GLY A 136 18.93 11.56 17.85
CA GLY A 136 19.51 12.46 16.85
C GLY A 136 18.98 12.14 15.45
N VAL A 137 18.58 13.11 14.63
CA VAL A 137 19.45 14.15 14.06
C VAL A 137 18.73 15.50 13.88
N ASN A 138 19.28 16.51 14.55
CA ASN A 138 19.20 17.95 14.27
C ASN A 138 20.52 18.39 13.59
N ASP A 139 21.11 17.54 12.75
CA ASP A 139 22.23 17.86 11.84
C ASP A 139 21.61 18.08 10.45
N GLY A 140 21.78 19.24 9.82
CA GLY A 140 23.10 19.74 9.46
C GLY A 140 23.45 19.46 7.99
N ASP A 141 22.48 19.06 7.16
CA ASP A 141 22.60 19.07 5.68
C ASP A 141 21.28 19.51 5.03
N SER A 142 20.84 20.73 5.39
CA SER A 142 19.82 21.47 4.64
C SER A 142 20.44 22.76 4.17
N ASP A 143 21.19 22.68 3.08
CA ASP A 143 21.33 23.83 2.19
C ASP A 143 20.04 23.93 1.35
N ASN A 144 18.95 24.33 2.02
CA ASN A 144 17.91 25.16 1.46
C ASN A 144 16.96 25.61 2.58
N GLY A 145 16.84 26.93 2.72
CA GLY A 145 16.32 27.61 3.88
C GLY A 145 14.82 27.48 4.13
N ASN A 146 14.47 27.92 5.34
CA ASN A 146 13.15 28.14 5.93
C ASN A 146 12.46 26.91 6.54
N ASN A 147 12.70 26.69 7.82
CA ASN A 147 11.70 26.99 8.85
C ASN A 147 12.29 26.81 10.26
N SER A 148 12.49 27.92 10.96
CA SER A 148 12.78 27.94 12.40
C SER A 148 11.67 27.21 13.16
N ARG A 149 12.01 26.07 13.77
CA ARG A 149 11.28 25.53 14.91
C ARG A 149 12.04 25.98 16.16
N ASP A 150 11.67 27.17 16.63
CA ASP A 150 12.16 27.69 17.90
C ASP A 150 11.82 26.72 19.04
N SER A 151 12.87 26.25 19.69
CA SER A 151 12.82 25.55 20.95
C SER A 151 12.42 26.52 22.07
N ILE A 152 11.15 26.49 22.47
CA ILE A 152 10.71 27.05 23.75
C ILE A 152 10.54 25.92 24.74
N ALA A 153 11.61 25.66 25.50
CA ALA A 153 11.53 24.96 26.76
C ALA A 153 11.06 25.95 27.82
N SER A 154 9.78 25.95 28.18
CA SER A 154 9.25 26.23 29.54
C SER A 154 7.72 26.42 29.51
N GLY A 155 7.04 25.74 30.44
CA GLY A 155 5.64 26.02 30.78
C GLY A 155 4.70 24.85 30.50
N GLY A 156 4.11 24.29 31.56
CA GLY A 156 3.25 23.12 31.52
C GLY A 156 2.04 23.28 30.60
N SER A 157 1.90 22.31 29.70
CA SER A 157 0.65 21.83 29.13
C SER A 157 0.96 20.46 28.57
N GLU A 158 0.25 19.44 29.03
CA GLU A 158 0.33 18.06 28.51
C GLU A 158 -0.08 18.02 27.04
N THR A 159 0.82 18.39 26.13
CA THR A 159 0.73 18.00 24.73
C THR A 159 1.27 16.58 24.64
N ASN A 160 0.37 15.62 24.66
CA ASN A 160 0.64 14.22 24.35
C ASN A 160 1.28 14.13 22.95
N TYR A 161 2.60 14.23 22.86
CA TYR A 161 3.35 13.70 21.72
C TYR A 161 3.12 12.19 21.73
N VAL A 162 2.17 11.74 20.91
CA VAL A 162 1.91 10.33 20.65
C VAL A 162 3.24 9.71 20.22
N ARG A 163 3.83 8.87 21.08
CA ARG A 163 5.03 8.08 20.72
C ARG A 163 4.71 7.32 19.43
N GLN A 164 5.29 7.74 18.31
CA GLN A 164 5.13 7.08 17.03
C GLN A 164 5.87 5.74 17.07
N ASP A 165 5.22 4.68 16.60
CA ASP A 165 5.88 3.39 16.41
C ASP A 165 6.91 3.54 15.29
N ARG A 166 8.13 3.03 15.50
CA ARG A 166 9.22 3.08 14.52
C ARG A 166 9.68 1.69 14.13
N ILE A 167 9.87 1.50 12.82
CA ILE A 167 10.37 0.25 12.25
C ILE A 167 11.63 0.53 11.44
N ALA A 168 12.75 -0.09 11.81
CA ALA A 168 13.97 -0.02 11.01
C ALA A 168 14.14 -1.30 10.17
N ILE A 169 14.54 -1.15 8.92
CA ILE A 169 14.85 -2.27 8.03
C ILE A 169 16.37 -2.29 7.81
N PHE A 170 17.04 -3.33 8.30
CA PHE A 170 18.46 -3.55 8.11
C PHE A 170 18.71 -4.39 6.84
N ASP A 171 19.04 -3.72 5.73
CA ASP A 171 19.25 -4.35 4.42
C ASP A 171 20.73 -4.71 4.22
N ALA A 172 21.04 -5.99 4.47
CA ALA A 172 22.32 -6.62 4.19
C ALA A 172 22.11 -8.09 3.76
N THR A 173 23.20 -8.81 3.46
CA THR A 173 23.10 -10.24 3.16
C THR A 173 22.86 -11.09 4.41
N ASN A 174 23.45 -10.69 5.55
CA ASN A 174 23.32 -11.35 6.86
C ASN A 174 23.38 -12.90 6.76
N SER A 175 24.31 -13.38 5.92
CA SER A 175 24.34 -14.75 5.42
C SER A 175 24.87 -15.77 6.42
N THR A 176 25.52 -15.34 7.51
CA THR A 176 26.11 -16.22 8.51
C THR A 176 25.36 -16.13 9.85
N ASP A 177 25.34 -17.22 10.60
CA ASP A 177 24.65 -17.27 11.89
C ASP A 177 25.26 -16.33 12.93
N LYS A 178 26.60 -16.29 12.98
CA LYS A 178 27.35 -15.36 13.84
C LYS A 178 26.93 -13.90 13.64
N ARG A 179 26.71 -13.48 12.39
CA ARG A 179 26.26 -12.12 12.09
C ARG A 179 24.86 -11.86 12.63
N ARG A 180 23.94 -12.81 12.48
CA ARG A 180 22.55 -12.69 12.93
C ARG A 180 22.46 -12.66 14.45
N GLN A 181 23.21 -13.51 15.14
CA GLN A 181 23.31 -13.50 16.60
C GLN A 181 23.84 -12.16 17.11
N TRP A 182 24.90 -11.62 16.49
CA TRP A 182 25.41 -10.29 16.82
C TRP A 182 24.33 -9.20 16.69
N VAL A 183 23.62 -9.14 15.55
CA VAL A 183 22.54 -8.15 15.37
C VAL A 183 21.43 -8.34 16.42
N LEU A 184 21.05 -9.58 16.72
CA LEU A 184 20.03 -9.90 17.72
C LEU A 184 20.44 -9.40 19.11
N GLU A 185 21.67 -9.67 19.53
CA GLU A 185 22.21 -9.23 20.82
C GLU A 185 22.26 -7.71 20.93
N GLU A 186 22.75 -7.02 19.88
CA GLU A 186 22.79 -5.55 19.84
C GLU A 186 21.40 -4.93 19.92
N CYS A 187 20.38 -5.56 19.32
CA CYS A 187 19.02 -5.03 19.33
C CYS A 187 18.23 -5.39 20.59
N THR A 188 18.43 -6.57 21.17
CA THR A 188 17.51 -7.12 22.19
C THR A 188 18.13 -7.23 23.58
N SER A 189 19.47 -7.22 23.71
CA SER A 189 20.13 -7.41 25.00
C SER A 189 19.81 -6.25 25.96
N PRO A 190 19.25 -6.54 27.15
CA PRO A 190 19.02 -5.52 28.17
C PRO A 190 20.29 -4.80 28.63
N GLU A 191 21.46 -5.46 28.54
CA GLU A 191 22.75 -4.89 28.91
C GLU A 191 23.19 -3.80 27.93
N LYS A 192 23.01 -4.05 26.63
CA LYS A 192 23.36 -3.09 25.57
C LYS A 192 22.31 -2.00 25.42
N ARG A 193 21.05 -2.30 25.75
CA ARG A 193 19.89 -1.40 25.57
C ARG A 193 19.01 -1.31 26.82
N PRO A 194 19.51 -0.72 27.92
CA PRO A 194 18.76 -0.59 29.16
C PRO A 194 17.54 0.33 28.96
N GLY A 195 16.36 -0.15 29.33
CA GLY A 195 15.10 0.63 29.27
C GLY A 195 14.52 0.84 27.87
N LYS A 196 15.14 0.27 26.82
CA LYS A 196 14.70 0.44 25.42
C LYS A 196 14.39 -0.92 24.78
N PRO A 197 13.22 -1.51 25.06
CA PRO A 197 12.83 -2.77 24.42
C PRO A 197 12.71 -2.56 22.91
N THR A 198 13.47 -3.33 22.15
CA THR A 198 13.43 -3.36 20.69
C THR A 198 13.18 -4.79 20.24
N GLY A 199 12.15 -4.99 19.40
CA GLY A 199 11.90 -6.29 18.77
C GLY A 199 12.85 -6.50 17.60
N CYS A 200 13.23 -7.75 17.33
CA CYS A 200 14.04 -8.11 16.18
C CYS A 200 13.38 -9.28 15.44
N VAL A 201 13.17 -9.12 14.13
CA VAL A 201 12.59 -10.15 13.26
C VAL A 201 13.45 -10.30 12.02
N PHE A 202 13.76 -11.54 11.64
CA PHE A 202 14.50 -11.83 10.43
C PHE A 202 13.55 -12.10 9.26
N VAL A 203 13.81 -11.51 8.09
CA VAL A 203 13.09 -11.81 6.84
C VAL A 203 14.09 -12.37 5.85
N GLU A 204 14.04 -13.67 5.62
CA GLU A 204 14.94 -14.40 4.74
C GLU A 204 14.29 -14.58 3.37
N SER A 205 14.96 -14.11 2.32
CA SER A 205 14.52 -14.28 0.93
C SER A 205 15.39 -15.32 0.23
N ILE A 206 14.78 -16.47 -0.07
CA ILE A 206 15.37 -17.62 -0.77
C ILE A 206 14.71 -17.68 -2.15
N CYS A 207 15.50 -17.75 -3.20
CA CYS A 207 14.98 -17.85 -4.55
C CYS A 207 15.85 -18.84 -5.30
N ASP A 208 15.30 -19.98 -5.70
CA ASP A 208 16.01 -21.05 -6.40
C ASP A 208 15.62 -21.12 -7.89
N ASP A 209 14.62 -20.34 -8.29
CA ASP A 209 14.17 -20.18 -9.67
C ASP A 209 15.19 -19.42 -10.53
N GLU A 210 15.73 -20.08 -11.56
CA GLU A 210 16.76 -19.52 -12.44
C GLU A 210 16.27 -18.33 -13.26
N GLU A 211 15.01 -18.33 -13.70
CA GLU A 211 14.46 -17.25 -14.53
C GLU A 211 14.29 -15.98 -13.69
N LEU A 212 13.69 -16.10 -12.51
CA LEU A 212 13.56 -14.98 -11.57
C LEU A 212 14.92 -14.43 -11.15
N VAL A 213 15.94 -15.27 -11.01
CA VAL A 213 17.29 -14.85 -10.63
C VAL A 213 17.98 -14.09 -11.75
N GLU A 214 17.88 -14.57 -12.99
CA GLU A 214 18.41 -13.90 -14.17
C GLU A 214 17.72 -12.54 -14.39
N GLU A 215 16.40 -12.46 -14.21
CA GLU A 215 15.67 -11.19 -14.25
C GLU A 215 16.13 -10.22 -13.15
N ASN A 216 16.28 -10.71 -11.92
CA ASN A 216 16.79 -9.92 -10.81
C ASN A 216 18.23 -9.44 -11.05
N PHE A 217 19.07 -10.23 -11.70
CA PHE A 217 20.43 -9.84 -12.09
C PHE A 217 20.40 -8.68 -13.10
N ARG A 218 19.62 -8.81 -14.17
CA ARG A 218 19.46 -7.76 -15.18
C ARG A 218 18.94 -6.46 -14.56
N PHE A 219 17.96 -6.57 -13.67
CA PHE A 219 17.41 -5.43 -12.95
C PHE A 219 18.46 -4.76 -12.07
N LYS A 220 19.23 -5.55 -11.31
CA LYS A 220 20.28 -5.05 -10.44
C LYS A 220 21.38 -4.36 -11.23
N ILE A 221 21.83 -4.93 -12.34
CA ILE A 221 22.90 -4.35 -13.16
C ILE A 221 22.47 -3.00 -13.76
N SER A 222 21.22 -2.91 -14.21
CA SER A 222 20.70 -1.68 -14.82
C SER A 222 20.56 -0.52 -13.82
N ASN A 223 20.32 -0.80 -12.53
CA ASN A 223 20.01 0.21 -11.52
C ASN A 223 21.09 0.36 -10.43
N SER A 224 22.04 -0.56 -10.35
CA SER A 224 23.05 -0.56 -9.29
C SER A 224 24.19 0.40 -9.63
N PRO A 225 24.55 1.31 -8.70
CA PRO A 225 25.74 2.14 -8.85
C PRO A 225 27.03 1.33 -9.03
N ASP A 226 27.08 0.12 -8.45
CA ASP A 226 28.25 -0.79 -8.52
C ASP A 226 28.67 -1.14 -9.98
N TYR A 227 27.77 -1.02 -10.96
CA TYR A 227 28.02 -1.44 -12.35
C TYR A 227 27.89 -0.30 -13.37
N LYS A 228 27.88 0.96 -12.91
CA LYS A 228 27.77 2.13 -13.79
C LYS A 228 28.99 2.21 -14.71
N GLY A 229 28.77 2.16 -16.03
CA GLY A 229 29.83 2.25 -17.04
C GLY A 229 30.53 0.93 -17.39
N VAL A 230 30.14 -0.18 -16.75
CA VAL A 230 30.63 -1.53 -17.09
C VAL A 230 29.72 -2.15 -18.16
N SER A 231 30.29 -2.96 -19.05
CA SER A 231 29.48 -3.70 -20.04
C SER A 231 28.53 -4.69 -19.34
N LYS A 232 27.37 -4.97 -19.96
CA LYS A 232 26.35 -5.83 -19.36
C LYS A 232 26.89 -7.24 -19.12
N GLU A 233 27.67 -7.76 -20.05
CA GLU A 233 28.24 -9.10 -20.02
C GLU A 233 29.26 -9.24 -18.89
N GLU A 234 30.12 -8.23 -18.70
CA GLU A 234 31.10 -8.21 -17.62
C GLU A 234 30.43 -8.04 -16.26
N ALA A 235 29.42 -7.18 -16.16
CA ALA A 235 28.65 -6.97 -14.93
C ALA A 235 27.90 -8.24 -14.51
N ILE A 236 27.32 -9.00 -15.45
CA ILE A 236 26.68 -10.30 -15.15
C ILE A 236 27.72 -11.28 -14.61
N ARG A 237 28.89 -11.37 -15.24
CA ARG A 237 29.97 -12.28 -14.82
C ARG A 237 30.49 -11.95 -13.43
N ASP A 238 30.75 -10.68 -13.14
CA ASP A 238 31.16 -10.22 -11.80
C ASP A 238 30.08 -10.52 -10.76
N LEU A 239 28.80 -10.22 -11.07
CA LEU A 239 27.71 -10.47 -10.14
C LEU A 239 27.51 -11.96 -9.85
N LYS A 240 27.65 -12.83 -10.86
CA LYS A 240 27.60 -14.29 -10.71
C LYS A 240 28.72 -14.79 -9.80
N GLU A 241 29.96 -14.33 -10.02
CA GLU A 241 31.10 -14.68 -9.17
C GLU A 241 30.91 -14.18 -7.74
N ARG A 242 30.38 -12.97 -7.58
CA ARG A 242 30.01 -12.42 -6.26
C ARG A 242 28.99 -13.32 -5.56
N VAL A 243 27.94 -13.77 -6.25
CA VAL A 243 26.91 -14.65 -5.66
C VAL A 243 27.53 -15.97 -5.22
N ARG A 244 28.36 -16.60 -6.06
CA ARG A 244 29.07 -17.85 -5.74
C ARG A 244 29.86 -17.75 -4.44
N LYS A 245 30.58 -16.64 -4.22
CA LYS A 245 31.34 -16.42 -2.98
C LYS A 245 30.47 -16.30 -1.73
N TYR A 246 29.27 -15.72 -1.87
CA TYR A 246 28.31 -15.69 -0.77
C TYR A 246 27.67 -17.07 -0.53
N GLU A 247 27.43 -17.86 -1.58
CA GLU A 247 26.87 -19.21 -1.48
C GLU A 247 27.78 -20.15 -0.67
N GLU A 248 29.10 -20.04 -0.82
CA GLU A 248 30.07 -20.84 -0.03
C GLU A 248 29.97 -20.61 1.49
N GLN A 249 29.46 -19.46 1.92
CA GLN A 249 29.35 -19.08 3.34
C GLN A 249 27.89 -18.99 3.83
N TYR A 250 26.92 -19.28 2.96
CA TYR A 250 25.53 -19.01 3.27
C TYR A 250 24.94 -20.09 4.16
N GLU A 251 24.48 -19.67 5.33
CA GLU A 251 23.82 -20.51 6.32
C GLU A 251 22.37 -20.03 6.45
N THR A 252 21.42 -20.83 5.95
CA THR A 252 19.99 -20.54 6.13
C THR A 252 19.62 -20.54 7.60
N ILE A 253 18.62 -19.76 8.01
CA ILE A 253 18.17 -19.76 9.41
C ILE A 253 17.59 -21.14 9.74
N THR A 254 18.06 -21.84 10.76
CA THR A 254 17.48 -23.13 11.20
C THR A 254 17.07 -23.13 12.67
N ASP A 255 17.39 -22.05 13.38
CA ASP A 255 17.11 -21.91 14.80
C ASP A 255 15.64 -21.52 15.04
N ASP A 256 14.86 -22.48 15.52
CA ASP A 256 13.45 -22.32 15.87
C ASP A 256 13.24 -21.39 17.09
N SER A 257 14.29 -20.98 17.81
CA SER A 257 14.15 -20.00 18.90
C SER A 257 13.99 -18.56 18.41
N LEU A 258 14.37 -18.29 17.14
CA LEU A 258 14.35 -16.95 16.55
C LEU A 258 13.00 -16.60 15.94
N SER A 259 12.64 -15.31 15.99
CA SER A 259 11.49 -14.77 15.22
C SER A 259 11.90 -14.51 13.78
N TYR A 260 11.39 -15.30 12.84
CA TYR A 260 11.72 -15.15 11.43
C TYR A 260 10.57 -15.45 10.46
N ILE A 261 10.69 -14.91 9.25
CA ILE A 261 9.86 -15.20 8.09
C ILE A 261 10.78 -15.61 6.95
N LYS A 262 10.63 -16.82 6.43
CA LYS A 262 11.32 -17.24 5.20
C LYS A 262 10.36 -17.21 4.03
N MET A 263 10.78 -16.54 2.97
CA MET A 263 10.06 -16.46 1.71
C MET A 263 10.84 -17.20 0.64
N TYR A 264 10.16 -18.12 -0.04
CA TYR A 264 10.71 -18.87 -1.16
C TYR A 264 10.13 -18.34 -2.48
N ASN A 265 10.99 -18.15 -3.48
CA ASN A 265 10.67 -17.68 -4.84
C ASN A 265 9.66 -16.52 -4.85
N LEU A 266 9.84 -15.55 -3.94
CA LEU A 266 9.08 -14.30 -3.92
C LEU A 266 7.56 -14.45 -3.70
N SER A 267 7.12 -15.54 -3.02
CA SER A 267 5.81 -15.76 -2.35
C SER A 267 5.27 -17.19 -2.52
N THR A 268 5.94 -18.08 -3.28
CA THR A 268 5.42 -19.43 -3.57
C THR A 268 5.24 -20.28 -2.32
N LYS A 269 6.13 -20.09 -1.33
CA LYS A 269 6.07 -20.74 -0.02
C LYS A 269 6.58 -19.75 1.02
N MET A 270 5.92 -19.74 2.18
CA MET A 270 6.36 -18.94 3.31
C MET A 270 6.39 -19.79 4.58
N MET A 271 7.46 -19.64 5.37
CA MET A 271 7.60 -20.25 6.70
C MET A 271 7.67 -19.14 7.74
N VAL A 272 6.79 -19.18 8.72
CA VAL A 272 6.66 -18.15 9.76
C VAL A 272 6.92 -18.79 11.11
N ASN A 273 7.90 -18.27 11.85
CA ASN A 273 8.26 -18.76 13.18
C ASN A 273 8.24 -17.64 14.22
N HIS A 274 7.58 -17.88 15.35
CA HIS A 274 7.46 -16.93 16.47
C HIS A 274 7.10 -15.49 16.08
N ILE A 275 6.18 -15.34 15.11
CA ILE A 275 5.62 -14.04 14.70
C ILE A 275 4.21 -13.88 15.28
N TYR A 276 3.98 -12.79 16.01
CA TYR A 276 2.70 -12.48 16.65
C TYR A 276 2.38 -10.98 16.51
N GLY A 277 1.25 -10.55 17.08
CA GLY A 277 0.86 -9.13 17.11
C GLY A 277 0.67 -8.53 15.72
N ARG A 278 1.09 -7.27 15.55
CA ARG A 278 1.01 -6.51 14.29
C ARG A 278 1.68 -7.22 13.12
N MET A 279 2.84 -7.83 13.36
CA MET A 279 3.60 -8.53 12.31
C MET A 279 2.77 -9.63 11.64
N SER A 280 2.05 -10.41 12.46
CA SER A 280 1.24 -11.53 11.97
C SER A 280 -0.01 -11.10 11.21
N LYS A 281 -0.55 -9.91 11.51
CA LYS A 281 -1.79 -9.39 10.93
C LYS A 281 -1.58 -8.53 9.69
N ILE A 282 -0.51 -7.75 9.67
CA ILE A 282 -0.27 -6.71 8.68
C ILE A 282 0.85 -7.11 7.73
N ILE A 283 2.03 -7.43 8.28
CA ILE A 283 3.24 -7.65 7.47
C ILE A 283 3.22 -9.02 6.78
N VAL A 284 2.84 -10.07 7.49
CA VAL A 284 2.80 -11.44 6.93
C VAL A 284 1.86 -11.53 5.71
N PRO A 285 0.59 -11.05 5.77
CA PRO A 285 -0.27 -11.03 4.58
C PRO A 285 0.27 -10.17 3.44
N ALA A 286 0.83 -8.99 3.74
CA ALA A 286 1.42 -8.12 2.73
C ALA A 286 2.60 -8.79 1.99
N LEU A 287 3.50 -9.47 2.73
CA LEU A 287 4.62 -10.23 2.16
C LEU A 287 4.15 -11.37 1.26
N MET A 288 3.02 -12.03 1.59
CA MET A 288 2.43 -13.06 0.73
C MET A 288 1.77 -12.49 -0.52
N ALA A 289 1.21 -11.29 -0.43
CA ALA A 289 0.48 -10.67 -1.53
C ALA A 289 1.41 -10.12 -2.63
N TRP A 290 2.58 -9.61 -2.26
CA TRP A 290 3.48 -8.99 -3.24
C TRP A 290 4.00 -9.98 -4.27
N ASN A 291 3.66 -9.72 -5.53
CA ASN A 291 4.17 -10.46 -6.69
C ASN A 291 4.85 -9.52 -7.69
N ILE A 292 5.75 -10.10 -8.50
CA ILE A 292 6.55 -9.39 -9.52
C ILE A 292 5.85 -9.37 -10.89
N GLY A 293 4.75 -10.12 -11.03
CA GLY A 293 4.01 -10.24 -12.28
C GLY A 293 3.53 -8.88 -12.79
N THR A 294 3.71 -8.66 -14.09
CA THR A 294 3.13 -7.51 -14.79
C THR A 294 1.62 -7.66 -14.78
N ARG A 295 0.92 -6.75 -14.09
CA ARG A 295 -0.53 -6.73 -13.99
C ARG A 295 -1.00 -5.29 -13.85
N PRO A 296 -1.86 -4.78 -14.76
CA PRO A 296 -2.37 -3.43 -14.61
C PRO A 296 -3.47 -3.39 -13.55
N ILE A 297 -3.43 -2.38 -12.69
CA ILE A 297 -4.53 -2.01 -11.79
C ILE A 297 -5.15 -0.73 -12.33
N PHE A 298 -6.46 -0.75 -12.56
CA PHE A 298 -7.23 0.38 -13.05
C PHE A 298 -8.04 0.96 -11.91
N LEU A 299 -7.92 2.26 -11.68
CA LEU A 299 -8.69 3.00 -10.68
C LEU A 299 -9.56 4.03 -11.41
N CYS A 300 -10.87 4.06 -11.14
CA CYS A 300 -11.74 5.09 -11.67
C CYS A 300 -12.91 5.45 -10.74
N ARG A 301 -13.46 6.64 -10.94
CA ARG A 301 -14.70 7.09 -10.28
C ARG A 301 -15.93 6.46 -10.96
N PRO A 302 -17.03 6.24 -10.24
CA PRO A 302 -18.33 5.94 -10.83
C PRO A 302 -18.71 6.96 -11.91
N GLY A 303 -19.51 6.52 -12.87
CA GLY A 303 -20.10 7.41 -13.87
C GLY A 303 -20.99 8.48 -13.23
N GLN A 304 -21.15 9.59 -13.93
CA GLN A 304 -22.04 10.68 -13.52
C GLN A 304 -23.50 10.21 -13.36
N THR A 305 -24.21 10.64 -12.31
CA THR A 305 -25.60 10.29 -12.01
C THR A 305 -26.64 11.18 -12.70
N ILE A 306 -27.94 10.84 -12.55
CA ILE A 306 -29.10 11.51 -13.19
C ILE A 306 -29.38 12.90 -12.60
N SER A 307 -29.11 13.09 -11.31
CA SER A 307 -29.13 14.43 -10.73
C SER A 307 -28.06 15.25 -11.47
N ASP A 308 -28.43 16.42 -12.02
CA ASP A 308 -27.52 17.42 -12.65
C ASP A 308 -26.52 18.04 -11.63
N ILE A 309 -26.17 17.24 -10.62
CA ILE A 309 -25.35 17.42 -9.45
C ILE A 309 -24.32 16.30 -9.64
N THR A 310 -23.21 16.61 -10.31
CA THR A 310 -22.01 15.77 -10.47
C THR A 310 -21.71 15.01 -9.17
N THR A 311 -22.12 13.76 -8.97
CA THR A 311 -22.19 13.03 -7.65
C THR A 311 -20.97 12.94 -6.72
N ASP A 312 -19.93 13.70 -6.95
CA ASP A 312 -19.12 14.27 -5.86
C ASP A 312 -19.68 15.61 -5.34
N SER A 313 -20.91 15.94 -5.72
CA SER A 313 -21.74 17.02 -5.21
C SER A 313 -22.89 16.51 -4.35
N ASP A 314 -22.75 15.30 -3.81
CA ASP A 314 -23.26 14.97 -2.45
C ASP A 314 -22.66 15.91 -1.37
N ASP A 315 -21.75 16.80 -1.78
CA ASP A 315 -21.16 17.94 -1.07
C ASP A 315 -21.56 19.32 -1.65
N HIS A 316 -22.81 19.50 -2.11
CA HIS A 316 -23.38 20.84 -2.33
C HIS A 316 -24.65 21.12 -1.54
N VAL A 317 -24.61 22.29 -0.88
CA VAL A 317 -25.72 23.05 -0.33
C VAL A 317 -26.49 23.67 -1.46
N THR A 318 -27.79 23.63 -1.31
CA THR A 318 -28.70 24.39 -2.14
C THR A 318 -28.60 25.87 -1.77
N LYS A 319 -28.12 26.72 -2.67
CA LYS A 319 -28.47 28.16 -2.63
C LYS A 319 -29.96 28.28 -2.95
N VAL A 320 -30.78 28.38 -1.90
CA VAL A 320 -32.13 28.93 -2.06
C VAL A 320 -31.99 30.44 -2.24
N ASN A 321 -32.07 30.88 -3.49
CA ASN A 321 -32.18 32.30 -3.81
C ASN A 321 -33.60 32.74 -3.46
N LEU A 322 -33.83 33.15 -2.20
CA LEU A 322 -35.06 33.81 -1.79
C LEU A 322 -35.03 35.26 -2.27
N LYS A 323 -35.51 35.50 -3.49
CA LYS A 323 -36.06 36.80 -3.87
C LYS A 323 -37.30 36.62 -4.72
N GLY A 324 -38.43 37.07 -4.18
CA GLY A 324 -39.66 37.36 -4.94
C GLY A 324 -40.75 36.30 -4.80
N SER A 325 -41.65 36.54 -3.83
CA SER A 325 -43.08 36.22 -3.82
C SER A 325 -43.64 35.37 -4.96
N ASP A 326 -44.25 34.23 -4.63
CA ASP A 326 -45.72 34.10 -4.68
C ASP A 326 -46.22 32.79 -4.04
N ILE A 327 -47.20 32.97 -3.14
CA ILE A 327 -48.25 32.05 -2.70
C ILE A 327 -47.83 30.72 -2.04
N LEU A 328 -48.09 30.70 -0.73
CA LEU A 328 -48.10 29.57 0.17
C LEU A 328 -48.93 28.39 -0.36
N ASP A 329 -48.31 27.24 -0.58
CA ASP A 329 -48.93 25.94 -0.39
C ASP A 329 -48.15 25.14 0.67
N LEU A 330 -48.40 25.49 1.93
CA LEU A 330 -47.91 24.80 3.12
C LEU A 330 -48.70 23.51 3.37
N SER A 331 -48.65 22.56 2.43
CA SER A 331 -49.34 21.27 2.55
C SER A 331 -48.50 20.04 2.18
N VAL A 332 -47.17 20.14 2.18
CA VAL A 332 -46.28 18.96 2.11
C VAL A 332 -45.27 19.01 3.26
N SER A 333 -45.80 18.97 4.48
CA SER A 333 -45.07 18.48 5.63
C SER A 333 -44.45 17.11 5.30
N THR A 334 -43.15 16.99 5.49
CA THR A 334 -42.50 15.73 5.90
C THR A 334 -42.46 14.61 4.85
N ARG A 335 -41.96 14.87 3.64
CA ARG A 335 -41.32 13.80 2.88
C ARG A 335 -39.87 13.66 3.33
N LYS A 336 -39.66 12.73 4.27
CA LYS A 336 -38.52 11.81 4.31
C LYS A 336 -37.54 12.03 3.14
N ARG A 337 -36.48 12.85 3.32
CA ARG A 337 -35.27 12.72 2.51
C ARG A 337 -34.54 11.48 3.01
N VAL A 338 -35.10 10.33 2.63
CA VAL A 338 -34.38 9.07 2.69
C VAL A 338 -33.34 9.13 1.59
N MET A 339 -32.08 9.02 2.00
CA MET A 339 -30.93 8.55 1.23
C MET A 339 -31.38 7.55 0.16
N SER A 340 -31.63 8.03 -1.05
CA SER A 340 -32.02 7.20 -2.19
C SER A 340 -30.80 7.11 -3.10
N GLY A 341 -30.39 5.90 -3.44
CA GLY A 341 -29.29 5.62 -4.35
C GLY A 341 -29.48 6.34 -5.68
N ASP A 342 -28.65 7.35 -5.91
CA ASP A 342 -28.65 8.09 -7.16
C ASP A 342 -28.13 7.19 -8.28
N LYS A 343 -29.02 6.88 -9.21
CA LYS A 343 -28.78 6.04 -10.38
C LYS A 343 -27.91 6.76 -11.40
N LEU A 344 -27.25 5.99 -12.25
CA LEU A 344 -26.37 6.48 -13.30
C LEU A 344 -27.12 7.31 -14.35
N GLY A 345 -26.59 8.50 -14.66
CA GLY A 345 -27.10 9.42 -15.67
C GLY A 345 -26.74 8.98 -17.09
N PRO A 346 -27.27 9.65 -18.12
CA PRO A 346 -26.96 9.32 -19.51
C PRO A 346 -25.46 9.40 -19.84
N ALA A 347 -24.77 10.42 -19.32
CA ALA A 347 -23.32 10.58 -19.48
C ALA A 347 -22.54 9.49 -18.73
N GLY A 348 -22.98 9.11 -17.51
CA GLY A 348 -22.38 8.01 -16.77
C GLY A 348 -22.57 6.65 -17.44
N LYS A 349 -23.70 6.42 -18.11
CA LYS A 349 -23.92 5.20 -18.93
C LYS A 349 -22.98 5.14 -20.14
N LYS A 350 -22.80 6.26 -20.83
CA LYS A 350 -21.82 6.36 -21.92
C LYS A 350 -20.40 6.07 -21.41
N PHE A 351 -20.04 6.60 -20.25
CA PHE A 351 -18.76 6.28 -19.61
C PHE A 351 -18.64 4.79 -19.26
N SER A 352 -19.71 4.16 -18.76
CA SER A 352 -19.73 2.70 -18.50
C SER A 352 -19.45 1.88 -19.76
N GLU A 353 -20.01 2.27 -20.91
CA GLU A 353 -19.76 1.61 -22.20
C GLU A 353 -18.32 1.80 -22.68
N GLU A 354 -17.77 3.02 -22.58
CA GLU A 354 -16.38 3.31 -22.93
C GLU A 354 -15.39 2.61 -21.98
N LEU A 355 -15.74 2.51 -20.70
CA LEU A 355 -14.96 1.78 -19.69
C LEU A 355 -14.88 0.29 -20.03
N TYR A 356 -16.00 -0.30 -20.47
CA TYR A 356 -16.01 -1.69 -20.94
C TYR A 356 -15.04 -1.90 -22.11
N ASN A 357 -15.10 -1.03 -23.13
CA ASN A 357 -14.22 -1.13 -24.29
C ASN A 357 -12.74 -1.01 -23.91
N PHE A 358 -12.40 -0.03 -23.06
CA PHE A 358 -11.03 0.15 -22.57
C PHE A 358 -10.50 -1.09 -21.85
N VAL A 359 -11.30 -1.65 -20.94
CA VAL A 359 -10.89 -2.81 -20.14
C VAL A 359 -10.85 -4.08 -20.99
N TYR A 360 -11.71 -4.20 -22.00
CA TYR A 360 -11.65 -5.28 -22.98
C TYR A 360 -10.34 -5.25 -23.77
N GLU A 361 -9.93 -4.09 -24.30
CA GLU A 361 -8.68 -3.95 -25.06
C GLU A 361 -7.45 -4.31 -24.21
N GLU A 362 -7.38 -3.77 -22.98
CA GLU A 362 -6.28 -4.04 -22.05
C GLU A 362 -6.26 -5.51 -21.57
N GLY A 363 -7.44 -6.09 -21.31
CA GLY A 363 -7.58 -7.49 -20.92
C GLY A 363 -7.12 -8.45 -22.03
N MET A 364 -7.41 -8.12 -23.29
CA MET A 364 -6.97 -8.88 -24.45
C MET A 364 -5.46 -8.75 -24.70
N ASP A 365 -4.90 -7.55 -24.60
CA ASP A 365 -3.44 -7.33 -24.69
C ASP A 365 -2.70 -8.11 -23.59
N PHE A 366 -3.23 -8.11 -22.37
CA PHE A 366 -2.70 -8.91 -21.27
C PHE A 366 -2.71 -10.42 -21.57
N LEU A 367 -3.81 -10.94 -22.11
CA LEU A 367 -3.95 -12.35 -22.46
C LEU A 367 -2.95 -12.74 -23.55
N LEU A 368 -2.82 -11.94 -24.60
CA LEU A 368 -1.85 -12.17 -25.69
C LEU A 368 -0.40 -12.24 -25.15
N LYS A 369 -0.02 -11.32 -24.27
CA LYS A 369 1.31 -11.30 -23.63
C LYS A 369 1.60 -12.53 -22.78
N ARG A 370 0.58 -13.16 -22.18
CA ARG A 370 0.75 -14.37 -21.36
C ARG A 370 0.69 -15.67 -22.14
N THR A 371 -0.10 -15.73 -23.21
CA THR A 371 -0.20 -16.95 -24.04
C THR A 371 1.14 -17.37 -24.66
N SER A 372 2.06 -16.43 -24.84
CA SER A 372 3.43 -16.71 -25.32
C SER A 372 4.37 -17.33 -24.27
N ILE A 373 3.99 -17.36 -22.98
CA ILE A 373 4.88 -17.71 -21.85
C ILE A 373 4.38 -18.97 -21.08
N MET A 374 3.45 -19.75 -21.62
CA MET A 374 2.77 -20.81 -20.85
C MET A 374 3.73 -21.85 -20.22
N ASP A 375 3.81 -21.82 -18.90
CA ASP A 375 4.43 -22.87 -18.09
C ASP A 375 3.37 -23.91 -17.65
N MET A 376 3.70 -25.20 -17.75
CA MET A 376 2.77 -26.34 -17.66
C MET A 376 2.57 -26.84 -16.22
N THR A 377 3.03 -26.09 -15.22
CA THR A 377 3.06 -26.55 -13.82
C THR A 377 1.69 -26.38 -13.14
N GLN A 378 0.98 -27.49 -12.96
CA GLN A 378 -0.26 -27.56 -12.17
C GLN A 378 0.08 -27.68 -10.69
N THR A 379 0.13 -26.57 -9.96
CA THR A 379 -0.03 -26.60 -8.51
C THR A 379 -1.53 -26.72 -8.23
N GLY A 380 -1.99 -27.61 -7.35
CA GLY A 380 -3.43 -27.82 -7.10
C GLY A 380 -4.23 -26.59 -6.64
N THR A 381 -3.57 -25.44 -6.45
CA THR A 381 -4.11 -24.11 -6.13
C THR A 381 -3.98 -23.11 -7.28
N SER A 382 -3.35 -23.50 -8.39
CA SER A 382 -3.06 -22.59 -9.48
C SER A 382 -4.36 -22.00 -10.03
N ILE A 383 -4.40 -20.68 -10.10
CA ILE A 383 -5.28 -19.96 -11.03
C ILE A 383 -4.98 -20.37 -12.50
N SER A 384 -3.90 -21.12 -12.79
CA SER A 384 -3.76 -21.87 -14.05
C SER A 384 -4.75 -23.04 -14.22
N GLY A 385 -5.63 -23.31 -13.25
CA GLY A 385 -6.88 -24.05 -13.47
C GLY A 385 -8.00 -23.17 -14.01
N LEU A 386 -7.90 -21.84 -13.87
CA LEU A 386 -8.83 -20.87 -14.44
C LEU A 386 -8.30 -20.30 -15.78
N ALA A 387 -6.99 -20.09 -15.94
CA ALA A 387 -6.44 -19.40 -17.12
C ALA A 387 -6.45 -20.22 -18.43
N PRO A 388 -6.31 -21.56 -18.45
CA PRO A 388 -6.62 -22.38 -19.62
C PRO A 388 -7.98 -23.08 -19.48
N SER A 389 -8.49 -23.42 -18.29
CA SER A 389 -9.76 -24.16 -18.21
C SER A 389 -11.01 -23.27 -18.30
N ILE A 390 -10.96 -21.96 -18.01
CA ILE A 390 -12.08 -21.06 -18.37
C ILE A 390 -12.12 -20.90 -19.90
N TYR A 391 -10.96 -20.64 -20.52
CA TYR A 391 -10.91 -20.24 -21.93
C TYR A 391 -10.77 -21.38 -22.94
N ASN A 392 -10.52 -22.61 -22.48
CA ASN A 392 -10.28 -23.77 -23.35
C ASN A 392 -11.26 -24.93 -23.07
N THR A 393 -12.36 -24.69 -22.34
CA THR A 393 -13.42 -25.69 -22.20
C THR A 393 -14.34 -25.61 -23.42
N LYS A 394 -14.42 -26.72 -24.16
CA LYS A 394 -15.36 -26.97 -25.26
C LYS A 394 -16.84 -27.02 -24.81
N GLN A 395 -17.18 -26.42 -23.67
CA GLN A 395 -18.54 -26.18 -23.19
C GLN A 395 -18.67 -24.68 -22.94
N LYS A 396 -19.21 -23.97 -23.93
CA LYS A 396 -19.61 -22.58 -23.80
C LYS A 396 -20.81 -22.51 -22.85
N ASP A 397 -20.57 -22.20 -21.57
CA ASP A 397 -21.56 -21.40 -20.86
C ASP A 397 -21.56 -20.01 -21.51
N VAL A 398 -22.71 -19.60 -22.03
CA VAL A 398 -22.85 -18.51 -23.02
C VAL A 398 -22.56 -17.11 -22.43
N ARG A 399 -22.17 -17.00 -21.15
CA ARG A 399 -22.08 -15.72 -20.41
C ARG A 399 -20.75 -15.46 -19.69
N GLU A 400 -19.73 -16.28 -19.85
CA GLU A 400 -18.41 -15.99 -19.25
C GLU A 400 -17.65 -14.91 -20.06
N PRO A 401 -16.92 -13.99 -19.40
CA PRO A 401 -16.25 -12.90 -20.08
C PRO A 401 -15.09 -13.38 -20.95
N PRO A 402 -14.85 -12.76 -22.11
CA PRO A 402 -13.84 -13.21 -23.08
C PRO A 402 -12.39 -12.94 -22.65
N PHE A 403 -12.17 -12.16 -21.59
CA PHE A 403 -10.86 -11.78 -21.08
C PHE A 403 -10.81 -11.85 -19.54
N PRO A 404 -9.62 -12.06 -18.95
CA PRO A 404 -9.48 -12.17 -17.49
C PRO A 404 -9.50 -10.78 -16.85
N LEU A 405 -10.51 -10.50 -16.02
CA LEU A 405 -10.63 -9.28 -15.25
C LEU A 405 -11.21 -9.56 -13.87
N LYS A 406 -10.59 -8.98 -12.84
CA LYS A 406 -11.19 -8.87 -11.50
C LYS A 406 -11.78 -7.46 -11.32
N ILE A 407 -12.98 -7.38 -10.77
CA ILE A 407 -13.64 -6.10 -10.52
C ILE A 407 -13.93 -5.95 -9.02
N PHE A 408 -13.48 -4.84 -8.44
CA PHE A 408 -13.83 -4.41 -7.09
C PHE A 408 -14.65 -3.13 -7.14
N THR A 409 -15.73 -3.09 -6.36
CA THR A 409 -16.65 -1.95 -6.33
C THR A 409 -16.96 -1.56 -4.90
N SER A 410 -17.36 -0.30 -4.71
CA SER A 410 -18.05 0.07 -3.48
C SER A 410 -19.46 -0.48 -3.46
N THR A 411 -20.05 -0.63 -2.27
CA THR A 411 -21.45 -1.04 -2.10
C THR A 411 -22.45 0.07 -2.48
N MET A 412 -21.96 1.22 -2.97
CA MET A 412 -22.81 2.33 -3.37
C MET A 412 -23.46 2.04 -4.74
N PRO A 413 -24.78 2.28 -4.90
CA PRO A 413 -25.51 1.96 -6.13
C PRO A 413 -24.88 2.54 -7.41
N ARG A 414 -24.35 3.77 -7.36
CA ARG A 414 -23.68 4.41 -8.50
C ARG A 414 -22.43 3.64 -8.99
N ALA A 415 -21.64 3.10 -8.06
CA ALA A 415 -20.45 2.32 -8.41
C ALA A 415 -20.86 0.97 -9.01
N ALA A 416 -21.82 0.29 -8.38
CA ALA A 416 -22.35 -0.96 -8.88
C ALA A 416 -23.00 -0.81 -10.28
N GLU A 417 -23.76 0.26 -10.51
CA GLU A 417 -24.40 0.53 -11.81
C GLU A 417 -23.41 0.85 -12.93
N THR A 418 -22.24 1.44 -12.61
CA THR A 418 -21.20 1.77 -13.61
C THR A 418 -20.61 0.51 -14.28
N ILE A 419 -20.78 -0.67 -13.68
CA ILE A 419 -20.15 -1.91 -14.12
C ILE A 419 -21.20 -2.99 -14.40
N ARG A 420 -22.48 -2.62 -14.40
CA ARG A 420 -23.54 -3.49 -14.88
C ARG A 420 -23.50 -3.50 -16.41
N TRP A 421 -22.69 -4.42 -16.94
CA TRP A 421 -22.62 -4.71 -18.36
C TRP A 421 -23.48 -5.93 -18.66
N ASP A 422 -24.55 -5.75 -19.44
CA ASP A 422 -25.54 -6.81 -19.71
C ASP A 422 -25.00 -7.93 -20.62
N GLU A 423 -23.88 -7.69 -21.31
CA GLU A 423 -23.30 -8.61 -22.30
C GLU A 423 -22.68 -9.87 -21.66
N TYR A 424 -22.10 -9.76 -20.46
CA TYR A 424 -21.37 -10.84 -19.79
C TYR A 424 -21.58 -10.83 -18.27
N ASP A 425 -21.60 -12.01 -17.66
CA ASP A 425 -21.69 -12.14 -16.20
C ASP A 425 -20.31 -11.92 -15.57
N MET A 426 -19.96 -10.65 -15.36
CA MET A 426 -18.71 -10.27 -14.71
C MET A 426 -18.75 -10.64 -13.23
N ARG A 427 -17.70 -11.30 -12.73
CA ARG A 427 -17.54 -11.53 -11.29
C ARG A 427 -17.13 -10.24 -10.59
N VAL A 428 -18.11 -9.57 -9.99
CA VAL A 428 -17.94 -8.32 -9.25
C VAL A 428 -17.90 -8.59 -7.75
N ASP A 429 -16.85 -8.12 -7.10
CA ASP A 429 -16.73 -8.16 -5.64
C ASP A 429 -17.10 -6.78 -5.06
N GLU A 430 -18.27 -6.69 -4.43
CA GLU A 430 -18.74 -5.47 -3.76
C GLU A 430 -18.14 -5.41 -2.35
N LEU A 431 -17.25 -4.44 -2.11
CA LEU A 431 -16.54 -4.26 -0.85
C LEU A 431 -17.05 -3.01 -0.13
N SER A 432 -17.53 -3.18 1.11
CA SER A 432 -17.87 -2.05 1.99
C SER A 432 -16.63 -1.21 2.34
N ASN A 433 -15.44 -1.82 2.31
CA ASN A 433 -14.17 -1.11 2.53
C ASN A 433 -13.84 -0.09 1.43
N LEU A 434 -14.51 -0.14 0.28
CA LEU A 434 -14.39 0.85 -0.82
C LEU A 434 -15.47 1.94 -0.78
N ASN A 435 -16.32 1.97 0.25
CA ASN A 435 -17.31 3.03 0.45
C ASN A 435 -16.62 4.38 0.71
N PRO A 436 -17.27 5.50 0.32
CA PRO A 436 -16.69 6.83 0.53
C PRO A 436 -16.46 7.09 2.02
N LEU A 437 -15.58 8.05 2.33
CA LEU A 437 -15.32 8.48 3.71
C LEU A 437 -16.64 8.83 4.42
N ASP A 438 -16.87 8.23 5.59
CA ASP A 438 -18.04 8.52 6.39
C ASP A 438 -17.91 9.89 7.09
N LYS A 439 -18.80 10.82 6.75
CA LYS A 439 -18.84 12.17 7.33
C LYS A 439 -19.76 12.29 8.55
N GLY A 440 -20.43 11.21 8.95
CA GLY A 440 -21.31 11.16 10.13
C GLY A 440 -22.36 12.27 10.13
N ASP A 441 -22.43 13.02 11.22
CA ASP A 441 -23.40 14.12 11.43
C ASP A 441 -23.20 15.30 10.46
N HIS A 442 -22.06 15.32 9.76
CA HIS A 442 -21.70 16.31 8.76
C HIS A 442 -21.96 15.84 7.32
N ALA A 443 -22.54 14.65 7.13
CA ALA A 443 -22.95 14.17 5.81
C ALA A 443 -23.98 15.13 5.16
N GLY A 444 -23.70 15.58 3.95
CA GLY A 444 -24.57 16.48 3.17
C GLY A 444 -24.58 17.94 3.61
N LYS A 445 -23.64 18.39 4.45
CA LYS A 445 -23.43 19.80 4.82
C LYS A 445 -22.22 20.39 4.08
N GLU A 446 -22.30 21.63 3.60
CA GLU A 446 -21.12 22.31 3.03
C GLU A 446 -20.16 22.81 4.10
N LEU A 447 -18.91 23.01 3.69
CA LEU A 447 -17.85 23.54 4.53
C LEU A 447 -18.18 24.92 5.14
N GLN A 448 -18.90 25.77 4.41
CA GLN A 448 -19.32 27.10 4.88
C GLN A 448 -20.37 26.99 6.00
N ASP A 449 -21.31 26.07 5.87
CA ASP A 449 -22.31 25.78 6.89
C ASP A 449 -21.67 25.15 8.13
N LEU A 450 -20.68 24.27 7.95
CA LEU A 450 -19.91 23.68 9.04
C LEU A 450 -19.12 24.73 9.83
N GLN A 451 -18.56 25.74 9.16
CA GLN A 451 -17.90 26.86 9.82
C GLN A 451 -18.86 27.61 10.76
N SER A 452 -20.14 27.72 10.40
CA SER A 452 -21.16 28.37 11.23
C SER A 452 -21.72 27.46 12.32
N THR A 453 -21.88 26.16 12.03
CA THR A 453 -22.53 25.19 12.92
C THR A 453 -21.58 24.71 14.03
N ASP A 454 -20.33 24.45 13.68
CA ASP A 454 -19.27 24.04 14.61
C ASP A 454 -17.92 24.70 14.27
N PRO A 455 -17.72 25.97 14.65
CA PRO A 455 -16.48 26.69 14.36
C PRO A 455 -15.27 26.10 15.10
N ALA A 456 -15.49 25.46 16.25
CA ALA A 456 -14.41 24.87 17.04
C ALA A 456 -13.83 23.64 16.34
N TRP A 457 -14.68 22.75 15.84
CA TRP A 457 -14.25 21.60 15.04
C TRP A 457 -13.61 22.04 13.72
N TYR A 458 -14.18 23.02 13.02
CA TYR A 458 -13.62 23.53 11.77
C TYR A 458 -12.20 24.11 11.94
N ALA A 459 -11.93 24.80 13.04
CA ALA A 459 -10.58 25.29 13.37
C ALA A 459 -9.58 24.14 13.60
N ILE A 460 -10.02 22.99 14.12
CA ILE A 460 -9.19 21.79 14.28
C ILE A 460 -8.93 21.15 12.91
N LEU A 461 -9.96 21.06 12.07
CA LEU A 461 -9.86 20.55 10.70
C LEU A 461 -8.83 21.32 9.88
N GLN A 462 -8.83 22.66 9.98
CA GLN A 462 -7.85 23.50 9.28
C GLN A 462 -6.42 23.26 9.76
N LYS A 463 -6.22 22.95 11.04
CA LYS A 463 -4.89 22.68 11.60
C LYS A 463 -4.36 21.30 11.21
N ASN A 464 -5.21 20.28 11.27
CA ASN A 464 -4.84 18.89 10.96
C ASN A 464 -5.92 18.18 10.13
N PRO A 465 -5.99 18.42 8.81
CA PRO A 465 -7.01 17.83 7.94
C PRO A 465 -7.04 16.31 7.97
N PHE A 466 -5.86 15.67 8.01
CA PHE A 466 -5.70 14.23 7.87
C PHE A 466 -6.14 13.42 9.12
N SER A 467 -5.86 13.94 10.32
CA SER A 467 -6.13 13.23 11.58
C SER A 467 -7.44 13.63 12.25
N THR A 468 -8.06 14.72 11.81
CA THR A 468 -9.33 15.16 12.36
C THR A 468 -10.44 14.20 11.95
N ARG A 469 -11.16 13.69 12.94
CA ARG A 469 -12.29 12.80 12.74
C ARG A 469 -13.58 13.60 12.56
N PHE A 470 -14.41 13.21 11.60
CA PHE A 470 -15.75 13.75 11.47
C PHE A 470 -16.64 13.29 12.65
N PRO A 471 -17.47 14.16 13.25
CA PRO A 471 -18.37 13.77 14.31
C PRO A 471 -19.31 12.66 13.84
N GLY A 472 -19.32 11.52 14.54
CA GLY A 472 -20.09 10.34 14.16
C GLY A 472 -19.57 9.58 12.93
N GLY A 473 -18.42 9.98 12.35
CA GLY A 473 -17.87 9.41 11.12
C GLY A 473 -16.43 8.90 11.27
N GLU A 474 -15.67 9.02 10.17
CA GLU A 474 -14.29 8.56 10.01
C GLU A 474 -13.29 9.73 9.92
N SER A 475 -12.00 9.42 9.96
CA SER A 475 -10.91 10.31 9.53
C SER A 475 -10.18 9.67 8.34
N TYR A 476 -9.32 10.41 7.63
CA TYR A 476 -8.46 9.80 6.60
C TYR A 476 -7.55 8.71 7.18
N LYS A 477 -7.12 8.86 8.44
CA LYS A 477 -6.37 7.82 9.16
C LYS A 477 -7.20 6.55 9.41
N ASP A 478 -8.48 6.69 9.71
CA ASP A 478 -9.40 5.54 9.85
C ASP A 478 -9.68 4.90 8.49
N LEU A 479 -9.78 5.70 7.43
CA LEU A 479 -9.95 5.24 6.05
C LEU A 479 -8.77 4.39 5.57
N ILE A 480 -7.53 4.79 5.87
CA ILE A 480 -6.32 4.00 5.54
C ILE A 480 -6.38 2.62 6.19
N LYS A 481 -6.71 2.55 7.48
CA LYS A 481 -6.84 1.26 8.19
C LYS A 481 -7.92 0.36 7.58
N ARG A 482 -9.02 0.95 7.10
CA ARG A 482 -10.08 0.23 6.39
C ARG A 482 -9.62 -0.27 5.02
N LEU A 483 -8.79 0.50 4.32
CA LEU A 483 -8.25 0.15 3.00
C LEU A 483 -7.04 -0.80 3.05
N GLU A 484 -6.46 -1.06 4.23
CA GLU A 484 -5.31 -1.95 4.39
C GLU A 484 -5.55 -3.33 3.76
N SER A 485 -6.70 -3.95 4.05
CA SER A 485 -7.05 -5.27 3.47
C SER A 485 -7.24 -5.21 1.97
N VAL A 486 -7.76 -4.09 1.46
CA VAL A 486 -7.99 -3.88 0.02
C VAL A 486 -6.67 -3.75 -0.71
N VAL A 487 -5.69 -3.01 -0.16
CA VAL A 487 -4.35 -2.89 -0.75
C VAL A 487 -3.66 -4.27 -0.83
N VAL A 488 -3.75 -5.07 0.23
CA VAL A 488 -3.22 -6.45 0.24
C VAL A 488 -3.91 -7.29 -0.83
N GLU A 489 -5.23 -7.18 -0.97
CA GLU A 489 -5.99 -7.92 -1.98
C GLU A 489 -5.65 -7.49 -3.41
N LEU A 490 -5.48 -6.18 -3.66
CA LEU A 490 -5.03 -5.62 -4.94
C LEU A 490 -3.62 -6.07 -5.30
N GLU A 491 -2.72 -6.08 -4.32
CA GLU A 491 -1.37 -6.61 -4.51
C GLU A 491 -1.38 -8.11 -4.78
N GLN A 492 -2.28 -8.87 -4.16
CA GLN A 492 -2.39 -10.32 -4.35
C GLN A 492 -2.92 -10.72 -5.74
N GLN A 493 -3.67 -9.85 -6.42
CA GLN A 493 -4.19 -10.17 -7.75
C GLN A 493 -3.06 -10.51 -8.72
N VAL A 494 -3.36 -11.39 -9.68
CA VAL A 494 -2.42 -11.81 -10.75
C VAL A 494 -2.97 -11.53 -12.14
N ILE A 495 -4.17 -10.97 -12.23
CA ILE A 495 -4.87 -10.58 -13.46
C ILE A 495 -5.17 -9.08 -13.42
N PRO A 496 -5.47 -8.45 -14.57
CA PRO A 496 -5.95 -7.08 -14.62
C PRO A 496 -7.10 -6.88 -13.63
N THR A 497 -7.03 -5.78 -12.88
CA THR A 497 -7.99 -5.50 -11.80
C THR A 497 -8.55 -4.09 -11.95
N LEU A 498 -9.87 -3.97 -12.02
CA LEU A 498 -10.58 -2.69 -12.05
C LEU A 498 -11.15 -2.40 -10.66
N VAL A 499 -10.90 -1.21 -10.14
CA VAL A 499 -11.47 -0.70 -8.89
C VAL A 499 -12.30 0.54 -9.20
N VAL A 500 -13.58 0.47 -8.89
CA VAL A 500 -14.51 1.61 -9.04
C VAL A 500 -14.96 2.08 -7.67
N SER A 501 -14.54 3.28 -7.30
CA SER A 501 -14.72 3.81 -5.95
C SER A 501 -14.75 5.34 -5.95
N HIS A 502 -14.81 5.99 -4.80
CA HIS A 502 -15.05 7.44 -4.68
C HIS A 502 -13.74 8.22 -4.47
N VAL A 503 -13.79 9.56 -4.58
CA VAL A 503 -12.58 10.39 -4.52
C VAL A 503 -11.77 10.16 -3.25
N SER A 504 -12.36 10.20 -2.06
CA SER A 504 -11.63 10.03 -0.79
C SER A 504 -10.90 8.69 -0.69
N THR A 505 -11.56 7.60 -1.09
CA THR A 505 -10.99 6.25 -1.15
C THR A 505 -9.92 6.11 -2.23
N LEU A 506 -10.16 6.65 -3.43
CA LEU A 506 -9.23 6.59 -4.55
C LEU A 506 -7.97 7.41 -4.28
N GLN A 507 -8.10 8.59 -3.67
CA GLN A 507 -6.96 9.41 -3.23
C GLN A 507 -5.99 8.61 -2.35
N VAL A 508 -6.52 7.89 -1.37
CA VAL A 508 -5.72 7.06 -0.46
C VAL A 508 -5.06 5.89 -1.17
N LEU A 509 -5.76 5.23 -2.11
CA LEU A 509 -5.19 4.16 -2.93
C LEU A 509 -4.11 4.67 -3.90
N ILE A 510 -4.34 5.81 -4.53
CA ILE A 510 -3.38 6.46 -5.45
C ILE A 510 -2.14 6.89 -4.67
N ALA A 511 -2.29 7.42 -3.45
CA ALA A 511 -1.17 7.77 -2.59
C ALA A 511 -0.27 6.55 -2.29
N TYR A 512 -0.86 5.37 -2.06
CA TYR A 512 -0.11 4.12 -1.91
C TYR A 512 0.69 3.79 -3.18
N PHE A 513 0.05 3.79 -4.35
CA PHE A 513 0.73 3.39 -5.60
C PHE A 513 1.78 4.41 -6.07
N ARG A 514 1.57 5.71 -5.83
CA ARG A 514 2.53 6.78 -6.12
C ARG A 514 3.68 6.87 -5.11
N ASN A 515 3.57 6.20 -3.96
CA ASN A 515 4.45 6.39 -2.80
C ASN A 515 4.49 7.86 -2.34
N THR A 516 3.35 8.53 -2.38
CA THR A 516 3.20 9.90 -1.88
C THR A 516 2.97 9.87 -0.38
N PRO A 517 3.54 10.81 0.41
CA PRO A 517 3.24 10.93 1.83
C PRO A 517 1.74 10.97 2.09
N VAL A 518 1.29 10.29 3.15
CA VAL A 518 -0.14 10.12 3.46
C VAL A 518 -0.84 11.46 3.74
N GLU A 519 -0.10 12.44 4.23
CA GLU A 519 -0.57 13.79 4.50
C GLU A 519 -0.95 14.53 3.21
N GLU A 520 -0.27 14.21 2.11
CA GLU A 520 -0.50 14.79 0.79
C GLU A 520 -1.57 14.03 -0.01
N ALA A 521 -2.06 12.90 0.48
CA ALA A 521 -3.10 12.10 -0.20
C ALA A 521 -4.34 12.94 -0.55
N MET A 522 -4.69 13.89 0.31
CA MET A 522 -5.83 14.78 0.10
C MET A 522 -5.62 15.77 -1.05
N THR A 523 -4.39 15.99 -1.51
CA THR A 523 -4.10 16.93 -2.61
C THR A 523 -4.18 16.27 -3.99
N ILE A 524 -4.40 14.95 -4.02
CA ILE A 524 -4.44 14.18 -5.25
C ILE A 524 -5.77 14.41 -5.97
N GLU A 525 -5.68 14.90 -7.21
CA GLU A 525 -6.83 15.05 -8.10
C GLU A 525 -7.20 13.70 -8.72
N VAL A 526 -8.49 13.37 -8.69
CA VAL A 526 -9.05 12.16 -9.31
C VAL A 526 -10.14 12.60 -10.29
N PRO A 527 -9.84 12.69 -11.60
CA PRO A 527 -10.77 13.26 -12.57
C PRO A 527 -11.96 12.34 -12.86
N LEU A 528 -13.09 12.95 -13.18
CA LEU A 528 -14.28 12.24 -13.68
C LEU A 528 -14.03 11.67 -15.08
N HIS A 529 -14.74 10.58 -15.40
CA HIS A 529 -14.72 9.91 -16.70
C HIS A 529 -13.31 9.55 -17.22
N SER A 530 -12.38 9.33 -16.29
CA SER A 530 -10.99 8.99 -16.55
C SER A 530 -10.61 7.73 -15.79
N VAL A 531 -9.73 6.92 -16.38
CA VAL A 531 -9.13 5.75 -15.76
C VAL A 531 -7.67 6.04 -15.47
N ILE A 532 -7.27 5.80 -14.22
CA ILE A 532 -5.87 5.86 -13.80
C ILE A 532 -5.34 4.43 -13.81
N LYS A 533 -4.40 4.15 -14.70
CA LYS A 533 -3.76 2.84 -14.85
C LYS A 533 -2.43 2.83 -14.13
N PHE A 534 -2.28 1.91 -13.19
CA PHE A 534 -1.02 1.59 -12.51
C PHE A 534 -0.45 0.29 -13.07
N THR A 535 0.78 0.35 -13.57
CA THR A 535 1.52 -0.83 -14.03
C THR A 535 2.75 -1.03 -13.14
N PRO A 536 3.03 -2.25 -12.63
CA PRO A 536 4.19 -2.49 -11.79
C PRO A 536 5.48 -2.10 -12.49
N ALA A 537 6.25 -1.21 -11.88
CA ALA A 537 7.57 -0.84 -12.35
C ALA A 537 8.63 -1.81 -11.80
N ARG A 538 9.69 -2.04 -12.58
CA ARG A 538 10.80 -2.88 -12.14
C ARG A 538 11.46 -2.22 -10.92
N GLY A 539 11.39 -2.88 -9.77
CA GLY A 539 11.92 -2.36 -8.50
C GLY A 539 10.89 -2.17 -7.38
N GLY A 540 9.62 -2.51 -7.60
CA GLY A 540 8.61 -2.50 -6.54
C GLY A 540 7.83 -1.19 -6.40
N GLY A 541 8.06 -0.24 -7.31
CA GLY A 541 7.16 0.92 -7.51
C GLY A 541 6.14 0.66 -8.61
N TRP A 542 5.38 1.71 -8.96
CA TRP A 542 4.35 1.66 -9.99
C TRP A 542 4.56 2.80 -11.00
N SER A 543 4.30 2.53 -12.28
CA SER A 543 4.19 3.54 -13.32
C SER A 543 2.72 3.88 -13.53
N GLU A 544 2.42 5.18 -13.51
CA GLU A 544 1.07 5.69 -13.69
C GLU A 544 0.86 6.21 -15.12
N SER A 545 -0.32 5.93 -15.67
CA SER A 545 -0.82 6.57 -16.90
C SER A 545 -2.30 6.88 -16.74
N GLN A 546 -2.71 8.10 -17.08
CA GLN A 546 -4.10 8.51 -17.05
C GLN A 546 -4.69 8.47 -18.46
N VAL A 547 -5.86 7.83 -18.59
CA VAL A 547 -6.59 7.70 -19.86
C VAL A 547 -7.98 8.33 -19.70
N PRO A 548 -8.23 9.50 -20.30
CA PRO A 548 -9.58 10.07 -20.35
C PRO A 548 -10.43 9.26 -21.34
N LEU A 549 -11.61 8.80 -20.91
CA LEU A 549 -12.50 7.98 -21.73
C LEU A 549 -13.60 8.81 -22.40
N SER A 550 -14.26 9.68 -21.63
CA SER A 550 -15.34 10.55 -22.13
C SER A 550 -15.15 12.01 -21.73
N PRO A 551 -15.60 12.97 -22.56
CA PRO A 551 -15.72 14.36 -22.12
C PRO A 551 -16.73 14.46 -20.98
N VAL A 552 -16.40 15.27 -19.97
CA VAL A 552 -17.33 15.65 -18.91
C VAL A 552 -18.25 16.74 -19.48
N PHE A 553 -19.57 16.49 -19.52
CA PHE A 553 -20.53 17.52 -19.91
C PHE A 553 -20.76 18.46 -18.73
N GLU A 554 -19.95 19.51 -18.61
CA GLU A 554 -20.28 20.67 -17.78
C GLU A 554 -21.35 21.52 -18.49
N ARG A 555 -22.35 22.01 -17.75
CA ARG A 555 -23.39 22.87 -18.33
C ARG A 555 -22.75 24.05 -19.07
N ALA A 556 -23.12 24.21 -20.34
CA ALA A 556 -22.93 25.44 -21.09
C ALA A 556 -23.53 26.61 -20.30
N ASN A 557 -22.67 27.46 -19.71
CA ASN A 557 -22.88 28.90 -19.50
C ASN A 557 -21.65 29.55 -18.84
N SER A 558 -20.56 29.66 -19.60
CA SER A 558 -19.71 30.85 -19.65
C SER A 558 -18.67 30.63 -20.73
N GLU A 559 -18.40 31.67 -21.49
CA GLU A 559 -17.55 31.70 -22.68
C GLU A 559 -16.30 30.84 -22.57
N VAL A 560 -16.04 30.09 -23.64
CA VAL A 560 -14.83 29.33 -23.89
C VAL A 560 -13.61 30.23 -23.69
N MET A 561 -12.96 30.10 -22.53
CA MET A 561 -11.53 30.29 -22.45
C MET A 561 -10.91 28.90 -22.48
N THR A 562 -10.37 28.55 -23.64
CA THR A 562 -9.37 27.50 -23.78
C THR A 562 -8.28 27.72 -22.72
N GLN A 563 -8.34 27.00 -21.61
CA GLN A 563 -7.19 26.92 -20.69
C GLN A 563 -6.22 25.90 -21.28
N GLU A 564 -5.10 26.41 -21.78
CA GLU A 564 -3.93 25.61 -22.09
C GLU A 564 -3.56 24.76 -20.87
N SER A 565 -3.37 23.47 -21.11
CA SER A 565 -2.80 22.54 -20.15
C SER A 565 -1.38 23.00 -19.80
N LEU A 566 -1.21 23.64 -18.64
CA LEU A 566 0.10 23.93 -18.09
C LEU A 566 0.72 22.63 -17.57
N THR A 567 1.91 22.31 -18.06
CA THR A 567 2.75 21.22 -17.59
C THR A 567 3.21 21.46 -16.15
N ILE A 568 3.57 20.37 -15.47
CA ILE A 568 3.96 20.29 -14.05
C ILE A 568 5.04 21.32 -13.64
N GLU A 569 5.88 21.77 -14.58
CA GLU A 569 6.94 22.75 -14.35
C GLU A 569 6.44 24.20 -14.15
N GLY A 570 5.21 24.54 -14.59
CA GLY A 570 4.63 25.87 -14.40
C GLY A 570 3.95 26.12 -13.04
N MET A 571 3.76 25.07 -12.24
CA MET A 571 3.11 25.17 -10.92
C MET A 571 4.09 25.50 -9.77
N GLU A 572 5.41 25.37 -9.98
CA GLU A 572 6.41 25.64 -8.94
C GLU A 572 6.66 27.14 -8.69
N GLU A 573 6.23 28.03 -9.58
CA GLU A 573 6.47 29.49 -9.47
C GLU A 573 5.43 30.26 -8.62
N LEU A 574 4.30 29.65 -8.27
CA LEU A 574 3.30 30.27 -7.40
C LEU A 574 3.29 29.54 -6.06
N GLY A 575 4.09 30.04 -5.11
CA GLY A 575 4.19 29.56 -3.72
C GLY A 575 2.90 29.68 -2.89
N GLY A 576 1.82 29.07 -3.36
CA GLY A 576 0.56 28.90 -2.66
C GLY A 576 0.54 27.61 -1.86
N VAL A 577 0.05 27.69 -0.62
CA VAL A 577 -0.19 26.51 0.24
C VAL A 577 -1.18 25.57 -0.48
N LYS A 578 -0.76 24.35 -0.83
CA LYS A 578 -1.63 23.32 -1.43
C LYS A 578 -2.81 23.05 -0.48
N THR A 579 -4.03 23.43 -0.88
CA THR A 579 -5.23 23.18 -0.09
C THR A 579 -5.69 21.72 -0.26
N PRO A 580 -6.10 21.02 0.81
CA PRO A 580 -6.64 19.67 0.67
C PRO A 580 -7.88 19.66 -0.23
N ILE A 581 -7.94 18.70 -1.14
CA ILE A 581 -9.05 18.46 -2.07
C ILE A 581 -9.98 17.45 -1.43
N TRP A 582 -11.10 17.93 -0.89
CA TRP A 582 -12.12 17.07 -0.30
C TRP A 582 -13.13 16.54 -1.35
N GLY A 583 -12.82 16.81 -2.62
CA GLY A 583 -13.64 16.65 -3.81
C GLY A 583 -13.58 17.94 -4.67
N ASP A 584 -14.17 17.91 -5.86
CA ASP A 584 -14.10 18.98 -6.89
C ASP A 584 -14.59 20.37 -6.39
N HIS A 585 -15.27 20.41 -5.24
CA HIS A 585 -15.96 21.56 -4.63
C HIS A 585 -15.11 22.42 -3.66
N MET A 586 -13.80 22.18 -3.51
CA MET A 586 -12.93 22.88 -2.54
C MET A 586 -11.84 23.78 -3.14
N ARG A 587 -11.85 24.03 -4.46
CA ARG A 587 -11.03 25.13 -5.02
C ARG A 587 -11.55 26.45 -4.45
N LYS A 588 -10.73 27.22 -3.73
CA LYS A 588 -11.04 28.63 -3.45
C LYS A 588 -11.35 29.25 -4.80
N SER A 589 -12.57 29.76 -5.00
CA SER A 589 -12.80 30.68 -6.11
C SER A 589 -11.72 31.74 -5.95
N SER A 590 -10.81 31.85 -6.91
CA SER A 590 -10.02 33.04 -7.07
C SER A 590 -11.04 34.15 -7.29
N LEU A 591 -11.44 34.79 -6.19
CA LEU A 591 -12.14 36.05 -6.24
C LEU A 591 -11.17 36.96 -6.95
N LEU A 592 -11.39 37.14 -8.26
CA LEU A 592 -10.97 38.31 -8.98
C LEU A 592 -11.41 39.48 -8.12
N SER A 593 -10.46 40.05 -7.39
CA SER A 593 -10.63 41.36 -6.79
C SER A 593 -10.86 42.30 -7.96
N PHE A 594 -12.13 42.60 -8.26
CA PHE A 594 -12.48 43.77 -9.03
C PHE A 594 -12.04 44.97 -8.19
N GLY A 595 -10.77 45.33 -8.35
CA GLY A 595 -10.25 46.62 -7.95
C GLY A 595 -10.95 47.65 -8.84
N SER A 596 -11.91 48.36 -8.25
CA SER A 596 -12.38 49.63 -8.77
C SER A 596 -11.19 50.59 -8.84
N ASN A 597 -10.58 50.74 -10.01
CA ASN A 597 -9.71 51.87 -10.28
C ASN A 597 -10.39 52.77 -11.29
N THR A 598 -10.96 53.84 -10.74
CA THR A 598 -11.15 55.13 -11.39
C THR A 598 -9.82 55.62 -11.96
N HIS A 599 -9.79 55.93 -13.26
CA HIS A 599 -9.27 57.18 -13.79
C HIS A 599 -9.79 57.43 -15.21
#